data_AF-A0A6P0VXX5-F1
#
_entry.id   AF-A0A6P0VXX5-F1
#
_cell.length_a   1.000
_cell.length_b   1.000
_cell.length_c   1.000
_cell.angle_alpha   90.00
_cell.angle_beta   90.00
_cell.angle_gamma   90.00
#
_symmetry.space_group_name_H-M   'P 1'
#
loop_
_entity.id
_entity.type
_entity.pdbx_description
1 polymer ?
#
loop_
_entity_poly.entity_id
_entity_poly.type
_entity_poly.pdbx_seq_one_letter_code
_entity_poly.pdbx_strand_id
1 'polypeptide(L)' 'MAYDINNKVILVTGSNRGIGKVILEYFLEQGSAKVYAAVRNLKTVTS' A
#
# COMPACT_ATOMS: atom_id res chain seq x y z
N MET A 1 -11.83 -8.39 -15.90
CA MET A 1 -11.08 -7.15 -16.19
C MET A 1 -9.73 -7.23 -15.50
N ALA A 2 -8.65 -6.83 -16.16
CA ALA A 2 -7.35 -6.66 -15.52
C ALA A 2 -7.09 -5.15 -15.41
N TYR A 3 -6.74 -4.67 -14.22
CA TYR A 3 -6.30 -3.30 -14.01
C TYR A 3 -4.77 -3.29 -14.06
N ASP A 4 -4.19 -2.44 -14.92
CA ASP A 4 -2.75 -2.26 -14.99
C ASP A 4 -2.29 -1.25 -13.94
N ILE A 5 -1.38 -1.69 -13.09
CA ILE A 5 -0.84 -0.89 -11.99
C ILE A 5 0.60 -0.43 -12.23
N ASN A 6 1.21 -0.82 -13.36
CA ASN A 6 2.57 -0.43 -13.70
C ASN A 6 2.67 1.10 -13.79
N ASN A 7 3.75 1.65 -13.24
CA ASN A 7 4.01 3.09 -13.19
C ASN A 7 2.93 3.94 -12.48
N LYS A 8 2.05 3.33 -11.68
CA LYS A 8 1.05 4.06 -10.88
C LYS A 8 1.60 4.44 -9.51
N VAL A 9 1.13 5.58 -9.01
CA VAL A 9 1.33 6.04 -7.63
C VAL A 9 0.08 5.71 -6.84
N ILE A 10 0.24 5.01 -5.72
CA ILE A 10 -0.87 4.49 -4.91
C ILE A 10 -0.81 5.09 -3.50
N LEU A 11 -1.97 5.44 -2.94
CA LEU A 11 -2.14 5.86 -1.55
C LEU A 11 -3.05 4.86 -0.83
N VAL A 12 -2.52 4.21 0.21
CA VAL A 12 -3.28 3.24 1.02
C VAL A 12 -3.46 3.79 2.43
N THR A 13 -4.71 4.09 2.83
CA THR A 13 -5.05 4.52 4.19
C THR A 13 -5.31 3.34 5.12
N GLY A 14 -5.04 3.50 6.42
CA GLY A 14 -5.25 2.42 7.40
C GLY A 14 -4.30 1.24 7.19
N SER A 15 -3.12 1.52 6.63
CA SER A 15 -2.15 0.54 6.13
C SER A 15 -1.33 -0.15 7.21
N ASN A 16 -1.58 0.13 8.49
CA ASN A 16 -0.85 -0.50 9.61
C ASN A 16 -1.37 -1.88 9.99
N ARG A 17 -2.57 -2.30 9.56
CA ARG A 17 -3.14 -3.62 9.92
C ARG A 17 -4.26 -4.07 8.99
N GLY A 18 -4.63 -5.34 9.09
CA GLY A 18 -5.78 -5.93 8.40
C GLY A 18 -5.72 -5.74 6.90
N ILE A 19 -6.86 -5.43 6.29
CA ILE A 19 -7.00 -5.29 4.83
C ILE A 19 -6.07 -4.22 4.26
N GLY A 20 -5.91 -3.08 4.95
CA GLY A 20 -5.03 -2.00 4.49
C GLY A 20 -3.56 -2.44 4.40
N LYS A 21 -3.11 -3.30 5.31
CA LYS A 21 -1.74 -3.86 5.28
C LYS A 21 -1.56 -4.81 4.08
N VAL A 22 -2.52 -5.72 3.87
CA VAL A 22 -2.46 -6.67 2.74
C VAL A 22 -2.48 -5.95 1.39
N ILE A 23 -3.29 -4.89 1.25
CA ILE A 23 -3.32 -4.07 0.02
C ILE A 23 -1.98 -3.36 -0.22
N LEU A 24 -1.37 -2.81 0.84
CA LEU A 24 -0.05 -2.19 0.76
C LEU A 24 1.00 -3.20 0.29
N GLU A 25 1.07 -4.38 0.93
CA GLU A 25 2.00 -5.45 0.60
C GLU A 25 1.84 -5.90 -0.86
N TYR A 26 0.60 -6.13 -1.29
CA TYR A 26 0.30 -6.47 -2.68
C TYR A 26 0.85 -5.43 -3.67
N PHE A 27 0.62 -4.14 -3.44
CA PHE A 27 1.10 -3.11 -4.37
C PHE A 27 2.61 -2.88 -4.32
N LEU A 28 3.26 -3.19 -3.20
CA LEU A 28 4.72 -3.20 -3.10
C LEU A 28 5.32 -4.34 -3.92
N GLU A 29 4.71 -5.52 -3.90
CA GLU A 29 5.17 -6.69 -4.65
C GLU A 29 4.91 -6.59 -6.15
N GLN A 30 3.79 -5.98 -6.55
CA GLN A 30 3.31 -6.00 -7.94
C GLN A 30 3.90 -4.91 -8.85
N GLY A 31 4.96 -4.21 -8.43
CA GLY A 31 5.72 -3.30 -9.30
C GLY A 31 5.06 -1.95 -9.57
N SER A 32 4.22 -1.47 -8.65
CA SER A 32 3.77 -0.08 -8.69
C SER A 32 4.96 0.90 -8.63
N ALA A 33 4.86 2.08 -9.25
CA ALA A 33 5.98 3.04 -9.23
C ALA A 33 6.27 3.57 -7.82
N LYS A 34 5.23 3.74 -7.01
CA LYS A 34 5.34 4.21 -5.63
C LYS A 34 4.08 3.89 -4.84
N VAL A 35 4.25 3.51 -3.59
CA VAL A 35 3.14 3.36 -2.63
C VAL A 35 3.36 4.26 -1.42
N TYR A 36 2.35 5.04 -1.07
CA TYR A 36 2.27 5.82 0.16
C TYR A 36 1.37 5.10 1.17
N ALA A 37 1.94 4.73 2.31
CA ALA A 37 1.21 4.18 3.45
C ALA A 37 0.78 5.33 4.38
N ALA A 38 -0.54 5.54 4.53
CA ALA A 38 -1.10 6.53 5.44
C ALA A 38 -1.74 5.88 6.67
N VAL A 39 -1.27 6.28 7.85
CA VAL A 39 -1.74 5.80 9.15
C VAL A 39 -1.90 6.96 10.13
N ARG A 40 -2.72 6.78 11.18
CA ARG A 40 -2.90 7.79 12.23
C ARG A 40 -1.67 7.98 13.12
N ASN A 41 -0.95 6.88 13.40
CA ASN A 41 0.24 6.88 14.23
C ASN A 41 1.37 6.14 13.52
N LEU A 42 2.43 6.88 13.18
CA LEU A 42 3.58 6.34 12.45
C LEU A 42 4.32 5.23 13.21
N LYS A 43 4.30 5.23 14.55
CA LYS A 43 4.91 4.17 15.38
C LYS A 43 4.23 2.81 15.22
N THR A 44 3.06 2.76 14.58
CA THR A 44 2.30 1.53 14.37
C THR A 44 2.59 0.86 13.03
N VAL A 45 3.37 1.51 12.16
CA VAL A 45 3.85 0.88 10.93
C VAL A 45 5.00 -0.04 11.31
N THR A 46 4.86 -1.33 11.02
CA THR A 46 5.92 -2.33 11.18
C THR A 46 6.43 -2.72 9.81
N SER A 47 7.75 -2.75 9.64
CA SER A 47 8.40 -3.34 8.47
C SER A 47 8.16 -4.85 8.39
#